data_AF-A0A946XW97-F1
#
_entry.id   AF-A0A946XW97-F1
#
_cell.length_a   1.000
_cell.length_b   1.000
_cell.length_c   1.000
_cell.angle_alpha   90.00
_cell.angle_beta   90.00
_cell.angle_gamma   90.00
#
_symmetry.space_group_name_H-M   'P 1'
#
loop_
_entity.id
_entity.type
_entity.pdbx_description
1 polymer ?
#
loop_
_entity_poly.entity_id
_entity_poly.type
_entity_poly.pdbx_seq_one_letter_code
_entity_poly.pdbx_strand_id
1 'polypeptide(L)'
;MNIYAAGLLISMIVYLAVGNYAGRKVRKLDDYFVAGRQAPTLLIVGTLVASLMSTNAFMGETGMAYSGNPSLIVLLTAVNCIGYTAG
;
A
#
# COMPACT_ATOMS: atom_id res chain seq x y z
N MET A 1 21.18 -7.76 17.78
CA MET A 1 20.45 -7.38 16.54
C MET A 1 20.14 -5.90 16.65
N ASN A 2 20.52 -5.08 15.66
CA ASN A 2 20.31 -3.64 15.72
C ASN A 2 18.81 -3.33 15.72
N ILE A 3 18.37 -2.26 16.40
CA ILE A 3 16.93 -1.98 16.60
C ILE A 3 16.17 -1.82 15.28
N TYR A 4 16.84 -1.30 14.24
CA TYR A 4 16.32 -1.21 12.87
C TYR A 4 16.12 -2.58 12.21
N ALA A 5 17.09 -3.49 12.37
CA ALA A 5 16.99 -4.83 11.82
C ALA A 5 15.88 -5.65 12.51
N ALA A 6 15.71 -5.46 13.83
CA ALA A 6 14.61 -6.04 14.56
C ALA A 6 13.26 -5.51 14.06
N GLY A 7 13.13 -4.19 13.81
CA GLY A 7 11.92 -3.59 13.25
C GLY A 7 11.56 -4.13 11.87
N LEU A 8 12.54 -4.30 10.98
CA LEU A 8 12.32 -4.89 9.65
C LEU A 8 11.85 -6.35 9.74
N LEU A 9 12.49 -7.15 10.60
CA LEU A 9 12.08 -8.54 10.78
C LEU A 9 10.67 -8.66 11.33
N ILE A 10 10.30 -7.80 12.29
CA ILE A 10 8.94 -7.76 12.84
C ILE A 10 7.93 -7.40 11.75
N SER A 11 8.20 -6.39 10.91
CA SER A 11 7.26 -6.02 9.84
C SER A 11 7.07 -7.14 8.82
N MET A 12 8.14 -7.84 8.43
CA MET A 12 8.05 -9.00 7.56
C MET A 12 7.19 -10.12 8.17
N ILE A 13 7.39 -10.43 9.45
CA ILE A 13 6.58 -11.44 10.15
C ILE A 13 5.11 -11.05 10.15
N VAL A 14 4.78 -9.78 10.38
CA VAL A 14 3.40 -9.28 10.34
C VAL A 14 2.78 -9.46 8.95
N TYR A 15 3.50 -9.10 7.87
CA TYR A 15 3.01 -9.30 6.50
C TYR A 15 2.74 -10.78 6.19
N LEU A 16 3.65 -11.67 6.60
CA LEU A 16 3.47 -13.12 6.42
C LEU A 16 2.30 -13.66 7.23
N ALA A 17 2.10 -13.18 8.46
CA ALA A 17 0.99 -13.59 9.32
C ALA A 17 -0.36 -13.18 8.73
N VAL A 18 -0.48 -11.94 8.24
CA VAL A 18 -1.70 -11.44 7.58
C VAL A 18 -1.96 -12.22 6.29
N GLY A 19 -0.92 -12.45 5.47
CA GLY A 19 -1.02 -13.25 4.25
C GLY A 19 -1.46 -14.69 4.51
N ASN A 20 -0.91 -15.34 5.55
CA ASN A 20 -1.31 -16.70 5.92
C ASN A 20 -2.77 -16.75 6.40
N TYR A 21 -3.20 -15.78 7.22
CA TYR A 21 -4.57 -15.69 7.70
C TYR A 21 -5.58 -15.46 6.56
N ALA A 22 -5.28 -14.54 5.65
CA ALA A 22 -6.11 -14.27 4.48
C ALA A 22 -6.14 -15.47 3.51
N GLY A 23 -4.98 -16.09 3.27
CA GLY A 23 -4.85 -17.26 2.39
C GLY A 23 -5.67 -18.47 2.84
N ARG A 24 -5.84 -18.69 4.15
CA ARG A 24 -6.72 -19.75 4.67
C ARG A 24 -8.20 -19.57 4.34
N LYS A 25 -8.64 -18.34 4.04
CA LYS A 25 -10.04 -18.04 3.68
C LYS A 25 -10.33 -18.22 2.19
N VAL A 26 -9.32 -18.36 1.35
CA VAL A 26 -9.48 -18.54 -0.11
C VAL A 26 -9.75 -20.01 -0.40
N ARG A 27 -10.96 -20.33 -0.88
CA ARG A 27 -11.36 -21.70 -1.24
C ARG A 27 -11.76 -21.86 -2.70
N LYS A 28 -12.25 -20.80 -3.34
CA LYS A 28 -12.70 -20.78 -4.75
C LYS A 28 -12.00 -19.68 -5.53
N LEU A 29 -12.01 -19.79 -6.87
CA LEU A 29 -11.44 -18.79 -7.77
C LEU A 29 -12.07 -17.41 -7.58
N ASP A 30 -13.38 -17.36 -7.32
CA ASP A 30 -14.11 -16.11 -7.07
C ASP A 30 -13.65 -15.39 -5.79
N ASP A 31 -13.25 -16.16 -4.77
CA ASP A 31 -12.70 -15.63 -3.52
C ASP A 31 -11.29 -15.06 -3.74
N TYR A 32 -10.53 -15.65 -4.67
CA TYR A 32 -9.18 -15.23 -4.99
C TYR A 32 -9.14 -13.95 -5.84
N PHE A 33 -9.97 -13.87 -6.88
CA PHE A 33 -9.94 -12.73 -7.82
C PHE A 33 -10.86 -11.58 -7.44
N VAL A 34 -12.00 -11.85 -6.82
CA VAL A 34 -13.04 -10.84 -6.55
C VAL A 34 -13.33 -10.70 -5.05
N ALA A 35 -12.53 -11.34 -4.19
CA ALA A 35 -12.76 -11.36 -2.74
C ALA A 35 -14.21 -11.73 -2.37
N GLY A 36 -14.80 -12.68 -3.12
CA GLY A 36 -16.18 -13.13 -2.92
C GLY A 36 -17.24 -12.06 -3.16
N ARG A 37 -16.89 -10.94 -3.84
CA ARG A 37 -17.75 -9.76 -4.06
C ARG A 37 -18.22 -9.09 -2.77
N GLN A 38 -17.53 -9.34 -1.65
CA GLN A 38 -17.86 -8.76 -0.32
C GLN A 38 -16.85 -7.70 0.13
N ALA A 39 -15.92 -7.29 -0.73
CA ALA A 39 -14.96 -6.24 -0.40
C ALA A 39 -15.68 -4.89 -0.25
N PRO A 40 -15.61 -4.22 0.92
CA PRO A 40 -16.14 -2.88 1.08
C PRO A 40 -15.34 -1.90 0.21
N THR A 41 -16.00 -0.82 -0.20
CA THR A 41 -15.41 0.23 -1.05
C THR A 41 -14.09 0.77 -0.49
N LEU A 42 -13.98 0.90 0.83
CA LEU A 42 -12.75 1.35 1.49
C LEU A 42 -11.56 0.38 1.27
N LEU A 43 -11.80 -0.93 1.27
CA LEU A 43 -10.73 -1.90 0.99
C LEU A 43 -10.29 -1.83 -0.47
N ILE A 44 -11.24 -1.67 -1.39
CA ILE A 44 -10.93 -1.53 -2.83
C ILE A 44 -10.10 -0.26 -3.07
N VAL A 45 -10.58 0.89 -2.58
CA VAL A 45 -9.88 2.17 -2.69
C VAL A 45 -8.50 2.11 -2.01
N GLY A 46 -8.41 1.49 -0.84
CA GLY A 46 -7.15 1.28 -0.15
C GLY A 46 -6.15 0.45 -0.95
N THR A 47 -6.59 -0.63 -1.61
CA THR A 47 -5.72 -1.44 -2.47
C THR A 47 -5.28 -0.70 -3.73
N LEU A 48 -6.13 0.17 -4.29
CA LEU A 48 -5.78 1.02 -5.44
C LEU A 48 -4.69 2.03 -5.06
N VAL A 49 -4.86 2.75 -3.94
CA VAL A 49 -3.85 3.69 -3.44
C VAL A 49 -2.55 2.97 -3.08
N ALA A 50 -2.64 1.81 -2.41
CA ALA A 50 -1.47 1.02 -2.05
C ALA A 50 -0.70 0.50 -3.28
N SER A 51 -1.38 0.19 -4.39
CA SER A 51 -0.73 -0.25 -5.63
C SER A 51 0.04 0.86 -6.32
N LEU A 52 -0.39 2.12 -6.16
CA LEU A 52 0.36 3.28 -6.65
C LEU A 52 1.57 3.59 -5.77
N MET A 53 1.41 3.45 -4.46
CA MET A 53 2.43 3.76 -3.47
C MET A 53 3.49 2.65 -3.37
N SER A 54 4.52 2.78 -4.20
CA SER A 54 5.71 1.92 -4.19
C SER A 54 6.89 2.59 -3.47
N THR A 55 7.88 1.81 -3.05
CA THR A 55 9.16 2.30 -2.52
C THR A 55 9.80 3.35 -3.44
N ASN A 56 9.66 3.17 -4.76
CA ASN A 56 10.17 4.13 -5.76
C ASN A 56 9.44 5.47 -5.68
N ALA A 57 8.12 5.47 -5.44
CA ALA A 57 7.35 6.70 -5.27
C ALA A 57 7.82 7.45 -4.01
N PHE A 58 7.90 6.76 -2.87
CA PHE A 58 8.36 7.38 -1.63
C PHE A 58 9.79 7.93 -1.72
N MET A 59 10.73 7.19 -2.30
CA MET A 59 12.12 7.64 -2.43
C MET A 59 12.27 8.76 -3.47
N GLY A 60 11.52 8.71 -4.58
CA GLY A 60 11.53 9.75 -5.60
C GLY A 60 10.92 11.06 -5.11
N GLU A 61 9.78 11.00 -4.41
CA GLU A 61 9.12 12.16 -3.81
C GLU A 61 9.98 12.80 -2.72
N THR A 62 10.61 12.00 -1.86
CA THR A 62 11.52 12.54 -0.83
C THR A 62 12.78 13.18 -1.42
N GLY A 63 13.35 12.61 -2.49
CA GLY A 63 14.49 13.19 -3.20
C GLY A 63 14.16 14.53 -3.89
N MET A 64 12.98 14.62 -4.49
CA MET A 64 12.48 15.85 -5.09
C MET A 64 12.14 16.92 -4.02
N ALA A 65 11.63 16.50 -2.86
CA ALA A 65 11.34 17.40 -1.74
C ALA A 65 12.62 17.96 -1.14
N TYR A 66 13.66 17.13 -1.05
CA TYR A 66 15.00 17.54 -0.64
C TYR A 66 15.61 18.57 -1.60
N SER A 67 15.29 18.47 -2.89
CA SER A 67 15.74 19.42 -3.93
C SER A 67 15.04 20.78 -3.89
N GLY A 68 14.20 21.05 -2.88
CA GLY A 68 13.61 22.35 -2.61
C GLY A 68 12.15 22.54 -3.05
N ASN A 69 11.46 21.48 -3.50
CA ASN A 69 10.06 21.55 -3.94
C ASN A 69 9.07 20.73 -3.08
N PRO A 70 9.09 20.82 -1.73
CA PRO A 70 8.27 19.96 -0.88
C PRO A 70 6.75 20.21 -1.04
N SER A 71 6.33 21.46 -1.23
CA SER A 71 4.91 21.82 -1.37
C SER A 71 4.29 21.32 -2.68
N LEU A 72 5.06 21.36 -3.77
CA LEU A 72 4.66 20.86 -5.10
C LEU A 72 4.43 19.35 -5.08
N ILE A 73 5.29 18.61 -4.36
CA ILE A 73 5.22 17.15 -4.30
C ILE A 73 4.02 16.71 -3.46
N VAL A 74 3.79 17.30 -2.29
CA VAL A 74 2.61 16.99 -1.48
C VAL A 74 1.31 17.21 -2.26
N LEU A 75 1.24 18.28 -3.06
CA LEU A 75 0.11 18.54 -3.94
C LEU A 75 -0.03 17.46 -5.03
N LEU A 76 1.07 17.11 -5.71
CA LEU A 76 1.10 16.08 -6.76
C LEU A 76 0.73 14.69 -6.25
N THR A 77 1.22 14.32 -5.07
CA THR A 77 0.91 13.05 -4.38
C THR A 77 -0.56 13.01 -4.00
N ALA A 78 -1.10 14.09 -3.43
CA ALA A 78 -2.51 14.18 -3.07
C ALA A 78 -3.42 14.05 -4.30
N VAL A 79 -3.10 14.74 -5.39
CA VAL A 79 -3.86 14.65 -6.65
C VAL A 79 -3.77 13.23 -7.24
N ASN A 80 -2.59 12.59 -7.22
CA ASN A 80 -2.43 11.21 -7.68
C ASN A 80 -3.30 10.24 -6.86
N CYS A 81 -3.28 10.33 -5.53
CA CYS A 81 -4.09 9.45 -4.69
C CYS A 81 -5.59 9.67 -4.90
N ILE A 82 -6.05 10.92 -5.02
CA ILE A 82 -7.47 11.25 -5.20
C ILE A 82 -8.01 10.72 -6.53
N GLY A 83 -7.22 10.80 -7.61
CA GLY A 83 -7.61 10.31 -8.94
C GLY A 83 -8.03 8.84 -8.98
N TYR A 84 -7.51 8.01 -8.08
CA TYR A 84 -7.89 6.59 -7.96
C TYR A 84 -9.03 6.33 -6.97
N THR A 85 -9.36 7.30 -6.12
CA THR A 85 -10.49 7.20 -5.18
C THR A 85 -11.82 7.68 -5.78
N ALA A 86 -11.74 8.60 -6.76
CA ALA A 86 -12.89 9.26 -7.37
C ALA A 86 -13.13 8.87 -8.84
N GLY A 87 -12.29 7.98 -9.40
CA GLY A 87 -12.42 7.42 -10.74
C GLY A 87 -13.42 6.27 -10.82
#